data_AF-A0A645IW60-F1
#
_entry.id   AF-A0A645IW60-F1
#
_cell.length_a   1.000
_cell.length_b   1.000
_cell.length_c   1.000
_cell.angle_alpha   90.00
_cell.angle_beta   90.00
_cell.angle_gamma   90.00
#
_symmetry.space_group_name_H-M   'P 1'
#
loop_
_entity.id
_entity.type
_entity.pdbx_description
1 polymer ?
#
loop_
_entity_poly.entity_id
_entity_poly.type
_entity_poly.pdbx_seq_one_letter_code
_entity_poly.pdbx_strand_id
1 'polypeptide(L)'
;MAILGEEIAEGTMASGKIYRTWMDVKAFFSGADRKTILDNCENGEDAALAAYRSALESDDLTPAQRDILISHFDGIEVSHDEIRALRDIL
;
A
#
# COMPACT_ATOMS: atom_id res chain seq x y z
N MET A 1 24.68 -9.75 11.07
CA MET A 1 23.43 -9.57 11.81
C MET A 1 22.29 -9.72 10.83
N ALA A 2 21.38 -10.64 11.11
CA ALA A 2 20.18 -10.88 10.33
C ALA A 2 19.16 -9.76 10.56
N ILE A 3 18.37 -9.45 9.52
CA ILE A 3 16.98 -9.06 9.70
C ILE A 3 16.21 -9.99 8.76
N LEU A 4 15.64 -11.06 9.35
CA LEU A 4 14.79 -12.09 8.75
C LEU A 4 15.49 -13.07 7.79
N GLY A 5 16.05 -14.13 8.37
CA GLY A 5 16.49 -15.34 7.66
C GLY A 5 15.33 -16.21 7.22
N GLU A 6 14.42 -15.65 6.44
CA GLU A 6 13.42 -16.42 5.70
C GLU A 6 13.95 -16.60 4.28
N GLU A 7 14.16 -17.86 3.91
CA GLU A 7 14.50 -18.24 2.54
C GLU A 7 13.44 -17.62 1.63
N ILE A 8 13.83 -16.70 0.73
CA ILE A 8 12.90 -16.11 -0.23
C ILE A 8 12.46 -17.27 -1.13
N ALA A 9 11.35 -17.90 -0.75
CA ALA A 9 10.69 -18.92 -1.54
C ALA A 9 10.49 -18.35 -2.94
N GLU A 10 10.84 -19.16 -3.95
CA GLU A 10 10.77 -18.85 -5.37
C GLU A 10 9.37 -18.36 -5.77
N GLY A 11 9.13 -17.06 -5.61
CA GLY A 11 7.84 -16.39 -5.80
C GLY A 11 7.98 -15.16 -6.70
N THR A 12 8.80 -15.26 -7.74
CA THR A 12 9.15 -14.18 -8.70
C THR A 12 7.92 -13.48 -9.31
N MET A 13 6.75 -14.13 -9.30
CA MET A 13 5.50 -13.57 -9.82
C MET A 13 4.75 -12.68 -8.83
N ALA A 14 4.74 -13.00 -7.52
CA ALA A 14 4.01 -12.23 -6.51
C ALA A 14 4.84 -11.02 -6.05
N SER A 15 6.12 -11.23 -5.72
CA SER A 15 7.05 -10.14 -5.37
C SER A 15 7.28 -9.18 -6.54
N GLY A 16 7.32 -9.70 -7.78
CA GLY A 16 7.45 -8.90 -8.99
C GLY A 16 6.21 -8.06 -9.35
N LYS A 17 5.02 -8.47 -8.89
CA LYS A 17 3.80 -7.64 -8.98
C LYS A 17 3.83 -6.52 -7.95
N ILE A 18 4.13 -6.85 -6.68
CA ILE A 18 4.23 -5.87 -5.59
C ILE A 18 5.28 -4.80 -5.92
N TYR A 19 6.47 -5.21 -6.40
CA TYR A 19 7.53 -4.29 -6.77
C TYR A 19 7.13 -3.36 -7.93
N ARG A 20 6.41 -3.89 -8.93
CA ARG A 20 5.89 -3.07 -10.04
C ARG A 20 4.83 -2.09 -9.57
N THR A 21 3.86 -2.53 -8.76
CA THR A 21 2.85 -1.65 -8.14
C THR A 21 3.52 -0.52 -7.36
N TRP A 22 4.57 -0.80 -6.58
CA TRP A 22 5.34 0.23 -5.89
C TRP A 22 6.10 1.19 -6.82
N MET A 23 6.61 0.70 -7.95
CA MET A 23 7.24 1.55 -8.96
C MET A 23 6.24 2.44 -9.69
N ASP A 24 5.06 1.93 -10.01
CA ASP A 24 3.98 2.70 -10.66
C ASP A 24 3.50 3.83 -9.74
N VAL A 25 3.35 3.55 -8.45
CA VAL A 25 3.08 4.54 -7.40
C VAL A 25 4.15 5.64 -7.39
N LYS A 26 5.44 5.28 -7.41
CA LYS A 26 6.54 6.25 -7.43
C LYS A 26 6.58 7.13 -8.69
N ALA A 27 6.21 6.59 -9.85
CA ALA A 27 6.22 7.32 -11.11
C ALA A 27 5.12 8.40 -11.17
N PHE A 28 3.99 8.18 -10.47
CA PHE A 28 2.85 9.07 -10.45
C PHE A 28 3.12 10.40 -9.69
N PHE A 29 4.04 10.41 -8.72
CA PHE A 29 4.41 11.60 -7.93
C PHE A 29 5.15 12.73 -8.69
N SER A 30 5.20 12.71 -10.03
CA SER A 30 5.86 13.74 -10.85
C SER A 30 4.93 14.90 -11.23
N GLY A 31 4.59 15.77 -10.28
CA GLY A 31 3.79 16.99 -10.54
C GLY A 31 3.66 17.92 -9.33
N ALA A 32 3.69 19.24 -9.54
CA ALA A 32 3.90 20.25 -8.51
C ALA A 32 2.74 21.26 -8.31
N ASP A 33 1.49 20.82 -8.42
CA ASP A 33 0.33 21.59 -7.93
C ASP A 33 -0.36 20.86 -6.77
N ARG A 34 -0.96 21.61 -5.83
CA ARG A 34 -1.57 21.05 -4.61
C ARG A 34 -2.65 20.03 -4.91
N LYS A 35 -3.46 20.25 -5.95
CA LYS A 35 -4.48 19.30 -6.39
C LYS A 35 -3.85 18.01 -6.90
N THR A 36 -2.80 18.12 -7.70
CA THR A 36 -2.01 16.96 -8.17
C THR A 36 -1.37 16.19 -7.01
N ILE A 37 -0.91 16.86 -5.95
CA ILE A 37 -0.35 16.17 -4.77
C ILE A 37 -1.42 15.36 -4.03
N LEU A 38 -2.62 15.92 -3.86
CA LEU A 38 -3.72 15.21 -3.20
C LEU A 38 -4.23 14.06 -4.04
N ASP A 39 -4.40 14.26 -5.36
CA ASP A 39 -4.74 13.18 -6.30
C ASP A 39 -3.68 12.06 -6.26
N ASN A 40 -2.39 12.42 -6.19
CA ASN A 40 -1.30 11.45 -6.06
C ASN A 40 -1.32 10.67 -4.75
N CYS A 41 -1.69 11.32 -3.65
CA CYS A 41 -1.80 10.69 -2.34
C CYS A 41 -2.95 9.69 -2.32
N GLU A 42 -4.14 10.09 -2.79
CA GLU A 42 -5.32 9.23 -2.84
C GLU A 42 -5.08 7.99 -3.71
N ASN A 43 -4.50 8.16 -4.91
CA ASN A 43 -4.16 7.04 -5.78
C ASN A 43 -3.11 6.09 -5.15
N GLY A 44 -2.14 6.64 -4.40
CA GLY A 44 -1.15 5.85 -3.69
C GLY A 44 -1.75 5.06 -2.53
N GLU A 45 -2.69 5.66 -1.81
CA GLU A 45 -3.43 5.05 -0.70
C GLU A 45 -4.40 3.97 -1.21
N ASP A 46 -5.12 4.21 -2.31
CA ASP A 46 -5.94 3.19 -2.99
C ASP A 46 -5.12 1.97 -3.39
N ALA A 47 -3.94 2.18 -3.98
CA ALA A 47 -3.02 1.10 -4.35
C ALA A 47 -2.53 0.33 -3.12
N ALA A 48 -2.25 1.04 -2.02
CA ALA A 48 -1.86 0.42 -0.76
C ALA A 48 -3.00 -0.43 -0.17
N LEU A 49 -4.22 0.12 -0.07
CA LEU A 49 -5.40 -0.60 0.42
C LEU A 49 -5.67 -1.87 -0.40
N ALA A 50 -5.54 -1.81 -1.72
CA ALA A 50 -5.66 -2.97 -2.60
C ALA A 50 -4.60 -4.05 -2.30
N ALA A 51 -3.35 -3.64 -2.06
CA ALA A 51 -2.28 -4.57 -1.71
C ALA A 51 -2.51 -5.23 -0.34
N TYR A 52 -2.95 -4.47 0.67
CA TYR A 52 -3.28 -5.01 1.98
C TYR A 52 -4.48 -5.97 1.94
N ARG A 53 -5.55 -5.65 1.18
CA ARG A 53 -6.68 -6.57 0.96
C ARG A 53 -6.22 -7.87 0.35
N SER A 54 -5.42 -7.80 -0.72
CA SER A 54 -4.88 -9.00 -1.38
C SER A 54 -3.97 -9.81 -0.45
N ALA A 55 -3.19 -9.16 0.42
CA ALA A 55 -2.38 -9.85 1.41
C ALA A 55 -3.23 -10.55 2.47
N LEU A 56 -4.30 -9.91 2.95
CA LEU A 56 -5.22 -10.45 3.97
C LEU A 56 -6.04 -11.65 3.47
N GLU A 57 -6.21 -11.80 2.15
CA GLU A 57 -6.81 -13.00 1.53
C GLU A 57 -5.90 -14.24 1.56
N SER A 58 -4.61 -14.08 1.91
CA SER A 58 -3.68 -15.21 2.03
C SER A 58 -3.96 -16.05 3.29
N ASP A 59 -3.97 -17.38 3.10
CA ASP A 59 -4.05 -18.36 4.18
C ASP A 59 -2.70 -18.57 4.90
N ASP A 60 -1.59 -18.03 4.36
CA ASP A 60 -0.23 -18.22 4.88
C ASP A 60 0.13 -17.27 6.03
N LEU A 61 -0.82 -16.43 6.46
CA LEU A 61 -0.61 -15.46 7.53
C LEU A 61 -0.87 -16.08 8.91
N THR A 62 0.10 -15.95 9.81
CA THR A 62 -0.15 -16.18 11.24
C THR A 62 -1.13 -15.15 11.79
N PRO A 63 -1.86 -15.46 12.89
CA PRO A 63 -2.78 -14.51 13.51
C PRO A 63 -2.13 -13.16 13.84
N ALA A 64 -0.90 -13.17 14.38
CA ALA A 64 -0.18 -11.95 14.71
C ALA A 64 0.18 -11.11 13.47
N GLN A 65 0.56 -11.74 12.35
CA GLN A 65 0.81 -11.02 11.10
C GLN A 65 -0.48 -10.43 10.53
N ARG A 66 -1.58 -11.19 10.59
CA ARG A 66 -2.90 -10.72 10.18
C ARG A 66 -3.35 -9.49 10.98
N ASP A 67 -3.19 -9.51 12.29
CA ASP A 67 -3.53 -8.37 13.16
C ASP A 67 -2.73 -7.11 12.82
N ILE A 68 -1.43 -7.26 12.52
CA ILE A 68 -0.58 -6.15 12.08
C ILE A 68 -1.07 -5.57 10.74
N LEU A 69 -1.37 -6.44 9.77
CA LEU A 69 -1.86 -6.01 8.45
C LEU A 69 -3.23 -5.31 8.54
N ILE A 70 -4.12 -5.78 9.41
CA ILE A 70 -5.41 -5.12 9.68
C ILE A 70 -5.18 -3.72 10.27
N SER A 71 -4.33 -3.62 11.30
CA SER A 71 -4.02 -2.32 11.93
C SER A 71 -3.45 -1.30 10.93
N HIS A 72 -2.58 -1.74 10.02
CA HIS A 72 -2.07 -0.88 8.95
C HIS A 72 -3.14 -0.51 7.94
N PHE A 73 -3.98 -1.47 7.52
CA PHE A 73 -5.07 -1.25 6.60
C PHE A 73 -6.03 -0.18 7.14
N ASP A 74 -6.47 -0.31 8.39
CA ASP A 74 -7.36 0.64 9.05
C ASP A 74 -6.74 2.04 9.12
N GLY A 75 -5.43 2.14 9.41
CA GLY A 75 -4.72 3.42 9.45
C GLY A 75 -4.64 4.10 8.08
N ILE A 76 -4.45 3.34 7.01
CA ILE A 76 -4.42 3.87 5.64
C ILE A 76 -5.83 4.30 5.21
N GLU A 77 -6.88 3.57 5.60
CA GLU A 77 -8.27 3.93 5.28
C GLU A 77 -8.66 5.29 5.89
N VAL A 78 -8.25 5.56 7.14
CA VAL A 78 -8.45 6.87 7.77
C VAL A 78 -7.70 7.97 7.03
N SER A 79 -6.42 7.76 6.70
CA SER A 79 -5.61 8.73 5.95
C SER A 79 -6.22 9.04 4.57
N HIS A 80 -6.68 8.00 3.87
CA HIS A 80 -7.33 8.12 2.58
C HIS A 80 -8.59 8.99 2.63
N ASP A 81 -9.43 8.79 3.65
CA ASP A 81 -10.65 9.59 3.83
C ASP A 81 -10.32 11.06 4.13
N GLU A 82 -9.25 11.34 4.87
CA GLU A 82 -8.76 12.70 5.11
C GLU A 82 -8.27 13.38 3.83
N ILE A 83 -7.47 12.68 3.02
CA ILE A 83 -6.96 13.18 1.74
C ILE A 83 -8.10 13.47 0.76
N ARG A 84 -9.07 12.55 0.68
CA ARG A 84 -10.26 12.72 -0.13
C ARG A 84 -11.07 13.93 0.28
N ALA A 85 -11.30 14.12 1.58
CA ALA A 85 -12.00 15.28 2.10
C ALA A 85 -11.26 16.59 1.77
N LEU A 86 -9.92 16.61 1.91
CA LEU A 86 -9.10 17.78 1.56
C LEU A 86 -9.14 18.11 0.07
N ARG A 87 -9.13 17.10 -0.81
CA ARG A 87 -9.26 17.26 -2.27
C ARG A 87 -10.61 17.85 -2.64
N ASP A 88 -11.70 17.34 -2.06
CA ASP A 88 -13.06 17.74 -2.42
C ASP A 88 -13.40 19.20 -2.00
N ILE A 89 -12.62 19.77 -1.09
CA ILE A 89 -12.74 21.17 -0.64
C ILE A 89 -11.98 22.15 -1.58
N LEU A 90 -11.13 21.65 -2.51
CA LEU A 90 -10.32 22.44 -3.47
C LEU A 90 -10.86 22.45 -4.90
#